data_AF-A0A9D0NY13-F1
#
_entry.id   AF-A0A9D0NY13-F1
#
_cell.length_a   1.000
_cell.length_b   1.000
_cell.length_c   1.000
_cell.angle_alpha   90.00
_cell.angle_beta   90.00
_cell.angle_gamma   90.00
#
_symmetry.space_group_name_H-M   'P 1'
#
loop_
_entity.id
_entity.type
_entity.pdbx_description
1 polymer ?
#
loop_
_entity_poly.entity_id
_entity_poly.type
_entity_poly.pdbx_seq_one_letter_code
_entity_poly.pdbx_strand_id
1 'polypeptide(L)'
;MTAKKQDPHFRLHALLTVIFLVTGCASLSKDECQTANWKTIGYEDGVQGKAEARIGAHRKACAEYGVAPDLEAYRSGRDEGLASFCQPGNGYQQGRSGKQYAGVCPDQLEADFLQAYRDGRKLYELETEISRLSQQLKSQRKRLTKIDVKMRNVSAELVAENIPVERRVVLVDKLRSLGEESAAVKARIPELEKQLENRKQRVTALSGAGTFQGISVR
;
A
#
# COMPACT_ATOMS: atom_id res chain seq x y z
N MET A 1 -63.14 -14.54 0.89
CA MET A 1 -61.81 -14.21 0.34
C MET A 1 -61.29 -12.99 1.08
N THR A 2 -60.53 -13.22 2.16
CA THR A 2 -60.01 -12.17 3.05
C THR A 2 -58.62 -11.75 2.57
N ALA A 3 -58.47 -10.47 2.21
CA ALA A 3 -57.19 -9.89 1.80
C ALA A 3 -56.31 -9.66 3.05
N LYS A 4 -55.17 -10.35 3.13
CA LYS A 4 -54.20 -10.21 4.21
C LYS A 4 -53.24 -9.06 3.88
N LYS A 5 -53.31 -7.99 4.67
CA LYS A 5 -52.46 -6.79 4.62
C LYS A 5 -50.99 -7.20 4.89
N GLN A 6 -50.07 -6.83 3.99
CA GLN A 6 -48.64 -7.02 4.15
C GLN A 6 -48.03 -5.79 4.82
N ASP A 7 -47.56 -5.94 6.07
CA ASP A 7 -46.86 -4.89 6.80
C ASP A 7 -45.39 -4.77 6.35
N PRO A 8 -44.89 -3.57 6.01
CA PRO A 8 -43.59 -3.37 5.38
C PRO A 8 -42.41 -3.27 6.37
N HIS A 9 -42.65 -3.37 7.68
CA HIS A 9 -41.64 -3.07 8.70
C HIS A 9 -40.72 -4.25 9.04
N PHE A 10 -41.04 -5.47 8.62
CA PHE A 10 -40.30 -6.68 9.03
C PHE A 10 -39.08 -7.02 8.15
N ARG A 11 -38.82 -6.25 7.08
CA ARG A 11 -37.70 -6.51 6.15
C ARG A 11 -36.44 -5.70 6.42
N LEU A 12 -36.45 -4.76 7.38
CA LEU A 12 -35.34 -3.82 7.57
C LEU A 12 -34.35 -4.22 8.69
N HIS A 13 -34.59 -5.30 9.43
CA HIS A 13 -33.78 -5.66 10.61
C HIS A 13 -33.09 -7.03 10.51
N ALA A 14 -33.07 -7.65 9.34
CA ALA A 14 -32.56 -9.02 9.17
C ALA A 14 -31.28 -9.14 8.33
N LEU A 15 -30.50 -8.07 8.13
CA LEU A 15 -29.26 -8.20 7.37
C LEU A 15 -28.25 -7.07 7.61
N LEU A 16 -27.66 -6.93 8.81
CA LEU A 16 -26.33 -6.31 8.91
C LEU A 16 -25.57 -6.61 10.21
N THR A 17 -25.58 -7.86 10.68
CA THR A 17 -24.61 -8.31 11.69
C THR A 17 -23.31 -8.72 10.98
N VAL A 18 -22.57 -7.74 10.45
CA VAL A 18 -21.17 -7.96 10.06
C VAL A 18 -20.36 -7.97 11.35
N ILE A 19 -20.19 -9.17 11.92
CA ILE A 19 -19.18 -9.41 12.95
C ILE A 19 -17.82 -9.22 12.26
N PHE A 20 -17.24 -8.05 12.46
CA PHE A 20 -15.84 -7.78 12.17
C PHE A 20 -15.03 -8.62 13.17
N LEU A 21 -14.72 -9.87 12.82
CA LEU A 21 -13.68 -10.64 13.48
C LEU A 21 -12.36 -9.99 13.07
N VAL A 22 -12.00 -8.93 13.79
CA VAL A 22 -10.61 -8.46 13.84
C VAL A 22 -9.85 -9.60 14.51
N THR A 23 -9.26 -10.48 13.71
CA THR A 23 -8.23 -11.41 14.15
C THR A 23 -7.03 -10.56 14.56
N GLY A 24 -7.07 -10.04 15.78
CA GLY A 24 -5.89 -9.52 16.45
C GLY A 24 -4.81 -10.61 16.40
N CYS A 25 -3.55 -10.21 16.20
CA CYS A 25 -2.40 -11.12 16.23
C CYS A 25 -2.56 -12.08 17.41
N ALA A 26 -2.91 -13.34 17.12
CA ALA A 26 -3.33 -14.28 18.14
C ALA A 26 -2.26 -14.38 19.23
N SER A 27 -2.66 -14.07 20.45
CA SER A 27 -1.93 -14.48 21.65
C SER A 27 -2.17 -15.97 21.85
N LEU A 28 -1.14 -16.70 22.27
CA LEU A 28 -1.25 -18.13 22.58
C LEU A 28 -2.39 -18.37 23.57
N SER A 29 -3.24 -19.35 23.26
CA SER A 29 -4.27 -19.89 24.13
C SER A 29 -3.67 -20.66 25.30
N LYS A 30 -4.50 -20.98 26.31
CA LYS A 30 -4.07 -21.78 27.47
C LYS A 30 -3.44 -23.11 27.06
N ASP A 31 -4.08 -23.85 26.16
CA ASP A 31 -3.63 -25.16 25.73
C ASP A 31 -2.31 -25.06 24.93
N GLU A 32 -2.19 -24.05 24.06
CA GLU A 32 -0.95 -23.75 23.35
C GLU A 32 0.19 -23.39 24.30
N CYS A 33 -0.07 -22.63 25.38
CA CYS A 33 0.94 -22.35 26.40
C CYS A 33 1.34 -23.61 27.17
N GLN A 34 0.38 -24.44 27.60
CA GLN A 34 0.67 -25.62 28.42
C GLN A 34 1.40 -26.74 27.65
N THR A 35 1.26 -26.78 26.33
CA THR A 35 1.89 -27.79 25.46
C THR A 35 2.97 -27.20 24.55
N ALA A 36 3.36 -25.94 24.80
CA ALA A 36 4.27 -25.18 23.95
C ALA A 36 5.62 -25.87 23.76
N ASN A 37 5.99 -26.13 22.50
CA ASN A 37 7.38 -26.34 22.13
C ASN A 37 8.01 -24.98 21.82
N TRP A 38 8.71 -24.41 22.80
CA TRP A 38 9.31 -23.08 22.69
C TRP A 38 10.32 -22.96 21.56
N LYS A 39 11.06 -24.03 21.24
CA LYS A 39 11.95 -24.06 20.08
C LYS A 39 11.17 -23.92 18.77
N THR A 40 10.07 -24.65 18.60
CA THR A 40 9.22 -24.53 17.41
C THR A 40 8.61 -23.13 17.28
N ILE A 41 8.08 -22.58 18.38
CA ILE A 41 7.54 -21.21 18.39
C ILE A 41 8.63 -20.20 17.99
N GLY A 42 9.85 -20.37 18.52
CA GLY A 42 11.01 -19.58 18.13
C GLY A 42 11.29 -19.67 16.64
N TYR A 43 11.36 -20.89 16.10
CA TYR A 43 11.59 -21.13 14.67
C TYR A 43 10.56 -20.45 13.78
N GLU A 44 9.27 -20.57 14.10
CA GLU A 44 8.20 -19.91 13.35
C GLU A 44 8.29 -18.38 13.40
N ASP A 45 8.62 -17.82 14.56
CA ASP A 45 8.87 -16.38 14.71
C ASP A 45 10.11 -15.95 13.91
N GLY A 46 11.16 -16.77 13.88
CA GLY A 46 12.39 -16.56 13.14
C GLY A 46 12.17 -16.56 11.62
N VAL A 47 11.45 -17.55 11.09
CA VAL A 47 11.07 -17.64 9.66
C VAL A 47 10.24 -16.42 9.22
N GLN A 48 9.47 -15.83 10.15
CA GLN A 48 8.70 -14.61 9.90
C GLN A 48 9.50 -13.31 10.09
N GLY A 49 10.78 -13.40 10.48
CA GLY A 49 11.62 -12.24 10.75
C GLY A 49 11.17 -11.42 11.96
N LYS A 50 10.53 -12.05 12.97
CA LYS A 50 10.12 -11.35 14.18
C LYS A 50 11.35 -10.93 15.00
N ALA A 51 11.29 -9.74 15.58
CA ALA A 51 12.31 -9.26 16.51
C ALA A 51 12.31 -10.10 17.79
N GLU A 52 13.47 -10.20 18.44
CA GLU A 52 13.67 -10.93 19.70
C GLU A 52 12.63 -10.53 20.77
N ALA A 53 12.25 -9.26 20.81
CA ALA A 53 11.24 -8.73 21.73
C ALA A 53 9.87 -9.43 21.63
N ARG A 54 9.58 -10.16 20.55
CA ARG A 54 8.32 -10.91 20.36
C ARG A 54 8.07 -11.91 21.47
N ILE A 55 9.10 -12.51 22.06
CA ILE A 55 8.93 -13.41 23.22
C ILE A 55 8.28 -12.73 24.42
N GLY A 56 8.41 -11.40 24.56
CA GLY A 56 7.72 -10.65 25.61
C GLY A 56 6.20 -10.77 25.51
N ALA A 57 5.65 -10.83 24.29
CA ALA A 57 4.22 -11.03 24.06
C ALA A 57 3.78 -12.46 24.46
N HIS A 58 4.58 -13.46 24.10
CA HIS A 58 4.32 -14.86 24.49
C HIS A 58 4.37 -15.05 26.00
N ARG A 59 5.37 -14.44 26.66
CA ARG A 59 5.51 -14.44 28.12
C ARG A 59 4.29 -13.84 28.80
N LYS A 60 3.81 -12.69 28.30
CA LYS A 60 2.63 -12.03 28.85
C LYS A 60 1.38 -12.91 28.72
N ALA A 61 1.17 -13.51 27.55
CA ALA A 61 0.01 -14.38 27.31
C ALA A 61 0.03 -15.65 28.18
N CYS A 62 1.18 -16.32 28.27
CA CYS A 62 1.28 -17.58 29.01
C CYS A 62 1.39 -17.42 30.53
N ALA A 63 1.79 -16.24 31.03
CA ALA A 63 1.81 -15.93 32.46
C ALA A 63 0.40 -16.00 33.09
N GLU A 64 -0.65 -15.66 32.34
CA GLU A 64 -2.05 -15.78 32.79
C GLU A 64 -2.44 -17.23 33.14
N TYR A 65 -1.69 -18.20 32.61
CA TYR A 65 -1.88 -19.63 32.82
C TYR A 65 -0.77 -20.26 33.66
N GLY A 66 0.10 -19.46 34.26
CA GLY A 66 1.21 -19.93 35.10
C GLY A 66 2.35 -20.60 34.32
N VAL A 67 2.43 -20.39 33.00
CA VAL A 67 3.47 -20.97 32.15
C VAL A 67 4.54 -19.92 31.83
N ALA A 68 5.80 -20.25 32.13
CA ALA A 68 6.96 -19.44 31.77
C ALA A 68 7.63 -19.96 30.48
N PRO A 69 7.96 -19.11 29.50
CA PRO A 69 8.69 -19.53 28.31
C PRO A 69 10.11 -20.03 28.60
N ASP A 70 10.51 -21.09 27.92
CA ASP A 70 11.93 -21.47 27.81
C ASP A 70 12.61 -20.52 26.81
N LEU A 71 13.38 -19.56 27.36
CA LEU A 71 14.05 -18.52 26.57
C LEU A 71 15.17 -19.08 25.70
N GLU A 72 15.87 -20.12 26.16
CA GLU A 72 17.01 -20.69 25.44
C GLU A 72 16.52 -21.51 24.25
N ALA A 73 15.51 -22.36 24.48
CA ALA A 73 14.85 -23.11 23.41
C ALA A 73 14.27 -22.17 22.35
N TYR A 74 13.55 -21.12 22.77
CA TYR A 74 13.01 -20.13 21.84
C TYR A 74 14.08 -19.43 21.02
N ARG A 75 15.15 -18.93 21.65
CA ARG A 75 16.24 -18.26 20.95
C ARG A 75 16.91 -19.18 19.94
N SER A 76 17.22 -20.41 20.34
CA SER A 76 17.81 -21.41 19.45
C SER A 76 16.92 -21.66 18.23
N GLY A 77 15.62 -21.85 18.44
CA GLY A 77 14.67 -21.99 17.34
C GLY A 77 14.60 -20.74 16.46
N ARG A 78 14.55 -19.56 17.06
CA ARG A 78 14.47 -18.28 16.35
C ARG A 78 15.70 -18.03 15.48
N ASP A 79 16.89 -18.32 15.98
CA ASP A 79 18.13 -18.19 15.20
C ASP A 79 18.13 -19.16 14.01
N GLU A 80 17.64 -20.39 14.20
CA GLU A 80 17.44 -21.38 13.13
C GLU A 80 16.43 -20.89 12.07
N GLY A 81 15.31 -20.30 12.50
CA GLY A 81 14.32 -19.72 11.60
C GLY A 81 14.83 -18.48 10.85
N LEU A 82 15.62 -17.64 11.53
CA LEU A 82 16.24 -16.45 10.93
C LEU A 82 17.24 -16.81 9.83
N ALA A 83 17.92 -17.94 9.93
CA ALA A 83 18.77 -18.43 8.85
C ALA A 83 17.97 -18.60 7.54
N SER A 84 16.69 -19.00 7.62
CA SER A 84 15.79 -19.07 6.46
C SER A 84 15.25 -17.70 6.04
N PHE A 85 14.90 -16.84 7.00
CA PHE A 85 14.41 -15.50 6.69
C PHE A 85 15.48 -14.61 6.02
N CYS A 86 16.71 -14.68 6.49
CA CYS A 86 17.83 -13.81 6.11
C CYS A 86 18.51 -14.21 4.79
N GLN A 87 17.81 -14.97 3.94
CA GLN A 87 18.27 -15.29 2.60
C GLN A 87 18.12 -14.09 1.66
N PRO A 88 19.04 -13.88 0.69
CA PRO A 88 18.97 -12.76 -0.24
C PRO A 88 17.65 -12.64 -0.98
N GLY A 89 17.07 -13.78 -1.41
CA GLY A 89 15.77 -13.81 -2.06
C GLY A 89 14.64 -13.21 -1.20
N ASN A 90 14.61 -13.53 0.09
CA ASN A 90 13.66 -12.94 1.03
C ASN A 90 13.95 -11.45 1.24
N GLY A 91 15.21 -11.04 1.33
CA GLY A 91 15.63 -9.63 1.36
C GLY A 91 15.02 -8.84 0.20
N TYR A 92 15.22 -9.33 -1.03
CA TYR A 92 14.64 -8.73 -2.24
C TYR A 92 13.12 -8.62 -2.16
N GLN A 93 12.40 -9.68 -1.77
CA GLN A 93 10.94 -9.64 -1.67
C GLN A 93 10.45 -8.67 -0.59
N GLN A 94 11.14 -8.58 0.53
CA GLN A 94 10.84 -7.61 1.59
C GLN A 94 11.02 -6.17 1.09
N GLY A 95 12.09 -5.92 0.32
CA GLY A 95 12.32 -4.63 -0.34
C GLY A 95 11.25 -4.31 -1.38
N ARG A 96 10.93 -5.26 -2.26
CA ARG A 96 9.91 -5.13 -3.32
C ARG A 96 8.51 -4.88 -2.79
N SER A 97 8.17 -5.47 -1.65
CA SER A 97 6.89 -5.25 -0.97
C SER A 97 6.84 -3.95 -0.17
N GLY A 98 7.94 -3.18 -0.13
CA GLY A 98 8.00 -1.91 0.57
C GLY A 98 8.06 -2.03 2.09
N LYS A 99 8.32 -3.23 2.63
CA LYS A 99 8.43 -3.45 4.07
C LYS A 99 9.71 -2.82 4.62
N GLN A 100 9.66 -2.40 5.88
CA GLN A 100 10.85 -1.97 6.61
C GLN A 100 11.59 -3.18 7.15
N TYR A 101 12.92 -3.15 7.08
CA TYR A 101 13.76 -4.17 7.69
C TYR A 101 14.03 -3.82 9.16
N ALA A 102 13.89 -4.81 10.04
CA ALA A 102 13.93 -4.63 11.49
C ALA A 102 15.30 -4.94 12.13
N GLY A 103 16.35 -5.18 11.34
CA GLY A 103 17.69 -5.49 11.88
C GLY A 103 17.74 -6.83 12.63
N VAL A 104 17.06 -7.85 12.09
CA VAL A 104 16.90 -9.15 12.77
C VAL A 104 17.91 -10.21 12.30
N CYS A 105 18.64 -9.95 11.23
CA CYS A 105 19.57 -10.91 10.67
C CYS A 105 20.89 -10.95 11.43
N PRO A 106 21.49 -12.14 11.61
CA PRO A 106 22.86 -12.24 12.10
C PRO A 106 23.85 -11.56 11.14
N ASP A 107 24.92 -10.99 11.69
CA ASP A 107 25.94 -10.23 10.94
C ASP A 107 26.44 -10.95 9.67
N GLN A 108 26.60 -12.27 9.74
CA GLN A 108 27.11 -13.10 8.64
C GLN A 108 26.14 -13.20 7.45
N LEU A 109 24.84 -13.04 7.68
CA LEU A 109 23.79 -13.14 6.64
C LEU A 109 23.25 -11.76 6.23
N GLU A 110 23.42 -10.76 7.09
CA GLU A 110 22.78 -9.46 6.92
C GLU A 110 23.27 -8.70 5.69
N ALA A 111 24.56 -8.81 5.34
CA ALA A 111 25.14 -8.08 4.21
C ALA A 111 24.45 -8.42 2.88
N ASP A 112 24.33 -9.71 2.55
CA ASP A 112 23.70 -10.17 1.30
C ASP A 112 22.19 -9.94 1.30
N PHE A 113 21.54 -10.13 2.46
CA PHE A 113 20.13 -9.78 2.65
C PHE A 113 19.88 -8.30 2.36
N LEU A 114 20.70 -7.40 2.92
CA LEU A 114 20.56 -5.95 2.75
C LEU A 114 20.86 -5.48 1.34
N GLN A 115 21.79 -6.13 0.64
CA GLN A 115 22.04 -5.85 -0.77
C GLN A 115 20.77 -6.15 -1.58
N ALA A 116 20.26 -7.37 -1.49
CA ALA A 116 19.06 -7.78 -2.21
C ALA A 116 17.82 -6.96 -1.80
N TYR A 117 17.68 -6.63 -0.51
CA TYR A 117 16.65 -5.74 0.01
C TYR A 117 16.68 -4.36 -0.64
N ARG A 118 17.87 -3.74 -0.77
CA ARG A 118 18.04 -2.44 -1.42
C ARG A 118 17.64 -2.49 -2.90
N ASP A 119 17.98 -3.56 -3.60
CA ASP A 119 17.60 -3.75 -5.00
C ASP A 119 16.08 -3.86 -5.16
N GLY A 120 15.44 -4.66 -4.31
CA GLY A 120 13.97 -4.76 -4.28
C GLY A 120 13.31 -3.42 -3.91
N ARG A 121 13.87 -2.71 -2.93
CA ARG A 121 13.37 -1.42 -2.46
C ARG A 121 13.40 -0.35 -3.54
N LYS A 122 14.48 -0.31 -4.35
CA LYS A 122 14.63 0.62 -5.47
C LYS A 122 13.50 0.46 -6.50
N LEU A 123 13.10 -0.78 -6.80
CA LEU A 123 11.97 -1.04 -7.70
C LEU A 123 10.64 -0.60 -7.07
N TYR A 124 10.42 -0.88 -5.78
CA TYR A 124 9.21 -0.44 -5.06
C TYR A 124 9.05 1.09 -5.10
N GLU A 125 10.14 1.83 -4.89
CA GLU A 125 10.15 3.29 -4.92
C GLU A 125 9.80 3.84 -6.30
N LEU A 126 10.39 3.28 -7.36
CA LEU A 126 10.07 3.68 -8.74
C LEU A 126 8.60 3.41 -9.11
N GLU A 127 8.06 2.25 -8.74
CA GLU A 127 6.66 1.92 -8.98
C GLU A 127 5.69 2.84 -8.21
N THR A 128 6.06 3.19 -6.98
CA THR A 128 5.33 4.17 -6.18
C THR A 128 5.33 5.55 -6.85
N GLU A 129 6.48 5.99 -7.38
CA GLU A 129 6.58 7.23 -8.16
C GLU A 129 5.74 7.18 -9.45
N ILE A 130 5.77 6.07 -10.18
CA ILE A 130 4.94 5.85 -11.38
C ILE A 130 3.45 5.98 -11.05
N SER A 131 3.01 5.36 -9.95
CA SER A 131 1.61 5.44 -9.49
C SER A 131 1.23 6.90 -9.18
N ARG A 132 2.09 7.61 -8.43
CA ARG A 132 1.87 9.03 -8.10
C ARG A 132 1.80 9.91 -9.34
N LEU A 133 2.75 9.79 -10.26
CA LEU A 133 2.79 10.56 -11.52
C LEU A 133 1.56 10.27 -12.39
N SER A 134 1.14 9.00 -12.47
CA SER A 134 -0.06 8.59 -13.20
C SER A 134 -1.33 9.22 -12.62
N GLN A 135 -1.47 9.24 -11.29
CA GLN A 135 -2.59 9.90 -10.62
C GLN A 135 -2.58 11.42 -10.85
N GLN A 136 -1.41 12.05 -10.79
CA GLN A 136 -1.26 13.48 -11.09
C GLN A 136 -1.66 13.80 -12.53
N LEU A 137 -1.17 13.02 -13.50
CA LEU A 137 -1.52 13.16 -14.91
C LEU A 137 -3.03 13.02 -15.14
N LYS A 138 -3.66 12.00 -14.53
CA LYS A 138 -5.11 11.81 -14.56
C LYS A 138 -5.87 13.01 -13.98
N SER A 139 -5.39 13.55 -12.87
CA SER A 139 -5.97 14.74 -12.23
C SER A 139 -5.86 15.99 -13.12
N GLN A 140 -4.70 16.23 -13.73
CA GLN A 140 -4.50 17.36 -14.66
C GLN A 140 -5.38 17.24 -15.90
N ARG A 141 -5.46 16.05 -16.51
CA ARG A 141 -6.36 15.80 -17.66
C ARG A 141 -7.83 16.05 -17.27
N LYS A 142 -8.27 15.57 -16.11
CA LYS A 142 -9.64 15.82 -15.60
C LYS A 142 -9.88 17.31 -15.37
N ARG A 143 -8.89 18.04 -14.85
CA ARG A 143 -8.97 19.50 -14.66
C ARG A 143 -9.10 20.22 -15.99
N LEU A 144 -8.31 19.83 -16.99
CA LEU A 144 -8.39 20.38 -18.33
C LEU A 144 -9.79 20.21 -18.94
N THR A 145 -10.35 19.00 -18.89
CA THR A 145 -11.73 18.75 -19.36
C THR A 145 -12.76 19.62 -18.64
N LYS A 146 -12.62 19.83 -17.32
CA LYS A 146 -13.51 20.72 -16.56
C LYS A 146 -13.38 22.17 -17.01
N ILE A 147 -12.17 22.65 -17.26
CA ILE A 147 -11.93 24.01 -17.77
C ILE A 147 -12.57 24.15 -19.15
N ASP A 148 -12.38 23.18 -20.05
CA ASP A 148 -12.96 23.20 -21.40
C ASP A 148 -14.50 23.23 -21.38
N VAL A 149 -15.14 22.52 -20.44
CA VAL A 149 -16.60 22.60 -20.23
C VAL A 149 -17.00 23.98 -19.72
N LYS A 150 -16.29 24.54 -18.74
CA LYS A 150 -16.56 25.89 -18.23
C LYS A 150 -16.41 26.94 -19.33
N MET A 151 -15.34 26.87 -20.12
CA MET A 151 -15.12 27.78 -21.25
C MET A 151 -16.28 27.69 -22.24
N ARG A 152 -16.73 26.49 -22.62
CA ARG A 152 -17.88 26.31 -23.51
C ARG A 152 -19.16 26.95 -22.95
N ASN A 153 -19.45 26.75 -21.66
CA ASN A 153 -20.63 27.33 -21.03
C ASN A 153 -20.57 28.87 -20.97
N VAL A 154 -19.41 29.44 -20.61
CA VAL A 154 -19.22 30.90 -20.59
C VAL A 154 -19.28 31.48 -21.99
N SER A 155 -18.69 30.82 -22.98
CA SER A 155 -18.79 31.23 -24.39
C SER A 155 -20.23 31.20 -24.90
N ALA A 156 -21.03 30.18 -24.52
CA ALA A 156 -22.44 30.10 -24.89
C ALA A 156 -23.26 31.24 -24.26
N GLU A 157 -22.97 31.60 -23.00
CA GLU A 157 -23.61 32.74 -22.33
C GLU A 157 -23.23 34.07 -23.00
N LEU A 158 -21.96 34.22 -23.40
CA LEU A 158 -21.45 35.45 -24.02
C LEU A 158 -22.17 35.81 -25.34
N VAL A 159 -22.61 34.79 -26.09
CA VAL A 159 -23.29 34.96 -27.39
C VAL A 159 -24.82 34.95 -27.28
N ALA A 160 -25.37 34.82 -26.06
CA ALA A 160 -26.81 34.83 -25.87
C ALA A 160 -27.42 36.20 -26.19
N GLU A 161 -28.68 36.18 -26.62
CA GLU A 161 -29.43 37.41 -26.90
C GLU A 161 -29.66 38.22 -25.62
N ASN A 162 -29.71 39.55 -25.75
CA ASN A 162 -30.04 40.49 -24.67
C ASN A 162 -29.13 40.46 -23.43
N ILE A 163 -27.86 40.08 -23.57
CA ILE A 163 -26.87 40.16 -22.49
C ILE A 163 -26.45 41.62 -22.22
N PRO A 164 -26.57 42.13 -20.98
CA PRO A 164 -26.08 43.47 -20.61
C PRO A 164 -24.57 43.62 -20.84
N VAL A 165 -24.13 44.83 -21.18
CA VAL A 165 -22.70 45.11 -21.46
C VAL A 165 -21.84 44.79 -20.24
N GLU A 166 -22.31 45.11 -19.04
CA GLU A 166 -21.63 44.85 -17.77
C GLU A 166 -21.40 43.34 -17.58
N ARG A 167 -22.41 42.52 -17.90
CA ARG A 167 -22.30 41.06 -17.85
C ARG A 167 -21.32 40.54 -18.91
N ARG A 168 -21.35 41.11 -20.12
CA ARG A 168 -20.44 40.74 -21.21
C ARG A 168 -18.97 40.94 -20.81
N VAL A 169 -18.64 42.05 -20.16
CA VAL A 169 -17.27 42.35 -19.69
C VAL A 169 -16.81 41.28 -18.68
N VAL A 170 -17.65 40.90 -17.72
CA VAL A 170 -17.34 39.86 -16.73
C VAL A 170 -17.10 38.49 -17.39
N LEU A 171 -17.90 38.12 -18.39
CA LEU A 171 -17.75 36.84 -19.09
C LEU A 171 -16.47 36.78 -19.92
N VAL A 172 -16.06 37.89 -20.55
CA VAL A 172 -14.78 37.98 -21.27
C VAL A 172 -13.59 37.82 -20.31
N ASP A 173 -13.61 38.48 -19.16
CA ASP A 173 -12.59 38.31 -18.12
C ASP A 173 -12.52 36.85 -17.63
N LYS A 174 -13.69 36.24 -17.44
CA LYS A 174 -13.77 34.83 -17.04
C LYS A 174 -13.17 33.88 -18.08
N LEU A 175 -13.43 34.12 -19.37
CA LEU A 175 -12.84 33.33 -20.46
C LEU A 175 -11.33 33.46 -20.51
N ARG A 176 -10.80 34.69 -20.35
CA ARG A 176 -9.34 34.92 -20.27
C ARG A 176 -8.73 34.14 -19.10
N SER A 177 -9.29 34.27 -17.90
CA SER A 177 -8.81 33.55 -16.71
C SER A 177 -8.85 32.02 -16.89
N LEU A 178 -9.92 31.47 -17.49
CA LEU A 178 -10.01 30.04 -17.80
C LEU A 178 -9.01 29.62 -18.88
N GLY A 179 -8.76 30.46 -19.88
CA GLY A 179 -7.76 30.23 -20.93
C GLY A 179 -6.34 30.15 -20.37
N GLU A 180 -5.98 31.08 -19.46
CA GLU A 180 -4.70 31.07 -18.73
C GLU A 180 -4.56 29.79 -17.89
N GLU A 181 -5.61 29.40 -17.16
CA GLU A 181 -5.62 28.15 -16.39
C GLU A 181 -5.45 26.92 -17.28
N SER A 182 -6.15 26.87 -18.42
CA SER A 182 -6.04 25.81 -19.43
C SER A 182 -4.61 25.71 -19.97
N ALA A 183 -4.02 26.84 -20.35
CA ALA A 183 -2.65 26.91 -20.85
C ALA A 183 -1.63 26.40 -19.82
N ALA A 184 -1.77 26.83 -18.56
CA ALA A 184 -0.90 26.38 -17.47
C ALA A 184 -1.01 24.88 -17.19
N VAL A 185 -2.23 24.32 -17.25
CA VAL A 185 -2.45 22.87 -17.10
C VAL A 185 -1.87 22.10 -18.29
N LYS A 186 -2.13 22.55 -19.53
CA LYS A 186 -1.59 21.94 -20.75
C LYS A 186 -0.08 21.91 -20.76
N ALA A 187 0.58 22.98 -20.29
CA ALA A 187 2.05 23.03 -20.23
C ALA A 187 2.67 21.99 -19.26
N ARG A 188 1.94 21.57 -18.22
CA ARG A 188 2.42 20.59 -17.23
C ARG A 188 2.27 19.14 -17.66
N ILE A 189 1.32 18.85 -18.55
CA ILE A 189 0.99 17.47 -18.97
C ILE A 189 2.19 16.78 -19.64
N PRO A 190 2.86 17.38 -20.65
CA PRO A 190 4.01 16.75 -21.32
C PRO A 190 5.17 16.45 -20.37
N GLU A 191 5.41 17.33 -19.38
CA GLU A 191 6.47 17.11 -18.40
C GLU A 191 6.16 15.91 -17.49
N LEU A 192 4.91 15.79 -17.02
CA LEU A 192 4.48 14.62 -16.26
C LEU A 192 4.54 13.32 -17.08
N GLU A 193 4.18 13.38 -18.36
CA GLU A 193 4.27 12.25 -19.28
C GLU A 193 5.72 11.81 -19.49
N LYS A 194 6.63 12.76 -19.70
CA LYS A 194 8.07 12.51 -19.82
C LYS A 194 8.64 11.89 -18.55
N GLN A 195 8.30 12.43 -17.38
CA GLN A 195 8.74 11.86 -16.10
C GLN A 195 8.23 10.43 -15.93
N LEU A 196 6.95 10.19 -16.21
CA LEU A 196 6.34 8.88 -16.12
C LEU A 196 7.05 7.86 -17.02
N GLU A 197 7.33 8.24 -18.28
CA GLU A 197 8.03 7.38 -19.23
C GLU A 197 9.45 7.07 -18.78
N ASN A 198 10.21 8.08 -18.34
CA ASN A 198 11.55 7.89 -17.81
C ASN A 198 11.57 6.92 -16.61
N ARG A 199 10.56 6.99 -15.72
CA ARG A 199 10.46 6.06 -14.58
C ARG A 199 10.11 4.65 -15.01
N LYS A 200 9.20 4.48 -15.97
CA LYS A 200 8.87 3.17 -16.55
C LYS A 200 10.09 2.52 -17.20
N GLN A 201 10.86 3.27 -17.98
CA GLN A 201 12.09 2.78 -18.60
C GLN A 201 13.12 2.32 -17.55
N ARG A 202 13.25 3.08 -16.45
CA ARG A 202 14.12 2.68 -15.32
C ARG A 202 13.67 1.38 -14.67
N VAL A 203 12.36 1.18 -14.48
CA VAL A 203 11.83 -0.10 -13.97
C VAL A 203 12.15 -1.23 -14.94
N THR A 204 11.88 -1.07 -16.24
CA THR A 204 12.20 -2.09 -17.25
C THR A 204 13.69 -2.43 -17.26
N ALA A 205 14.56 -1.42 -17.16
CA ALA A 205 16.01 -1.64 -17.11
C ALA A 205 16.44 -2.41 -15.86
N LEU A 206 15.88 -2.10 -14.69
CA LEU A 206 16.23 -2.79 -13.44
C LEU A 206 15.62 -4.19 -13.36
N SER A 207 14.38 -4.38 -13.83
CA SER A 207 13.73 -5.68 -13.88
C SER A 207 14.36 -6.60 -14.93
N GLY A 208 14.85 -6.04 -16.05
CA GLY A 208 15.54 -6.78 -17.11
C GLY A 208 17.01 -7.08 -16.81
N ALA A 209 17.71 -6.18 -16.10
CA ALA A 209 19.04 -6.46 -15.54
C ALA A 209 18.98 -7.41 -14.32
N GLY A 210 17.78 -7.63 -13.79
CA GLY A 210 17.47 -8.46 -12.62
C GLY A 210 17.32 -9.96 -12.91
N THR A 211 17.95 -10.50 -13.96
CA THR A 211 18.39 -11.91 -13.95
C THR A 211 19.52 -12.06 -12.92
N PHE A 212 19.19 -11.83 -11.65
CA PHE A 212 20.05 -12.10 -10.53
C PHE A 212 20.35 -13.60 -10.54
N GLN A 213 21.63 -13.91 -10.74
CA GLN A 213 22.26 -15.22 -10.62
C GLN A 213 21.51 -16.15 -9.65
N GLY A 214 20.75 -17.10 -10.21
CA GLY A 214 20.37 -18.33 -9.52
C GLY A 214 19.10 -18.35 -8.67
N ILE A 215 18.40 -17.22 -8.43
CA ILE A 215 17.15 -17.28 -7.64
C ILE A 215 15.97 -17.38 -8.60
N SER A 216 15.61 -18.63 -8.94
CA SER A 216 14.33 -18.95 -9.54
C SER A 216 13.23 -18.60 -8.55
N VAL A 217 12.56 -17.46 -8.75
CA VAL A 217 11.25 -17.21 -8.14
C VAL A 217 10.25 -18.04 -8.93
N ARG A 218 10.06 -19.30 -8.53
CA ARG A 218 8.88 -20.09 -8.88
C ARG A 218 7.74 -19.74 -7.94
#